data_AF-A0A819TKI4-F1
#
_entry.id   AF-A0A819TKI4-F1
#
_cell.length_a   1.000
_cell.length_b   1.000
_cell.length_c   1.000
_cell.angle_alpha   90.00
_cell.angle_beta   90.00
_cell.angle_gamma   90.00
#
_symmetry.space_group_name_H-M   'P 1'
#
loop_
_entity.id
_entity.type
_entity.pdbx_description
1 polymer ?
#
loop_
_entity_poly.entity_id
_entity_poly.type
_entity_poly.pdbx_seq_one_letter_code
_entity_poly.pdbx_strand_id
1 'polypeptide(L)'
;MSFLKSAFSVKKAKPRRQVSRSSLKLSADELYRDLNPKYDVIDIKLADKRIVFDTENGYWNTVDAESLGETISSRSVEKIRKQIEILQEENNVLKLKVEMLLSLVAESIAEKS
;
A
#
# COMPACT_ATOMS: atom_id res chain seq x y z
N MET A 1 23.98 2.09 68.78
CA MET A 1 23.19 2.23 67.54
C MET A 1 23.68 3.45 66.77
N SER A 2 24.29 3.25 65.61
CA SER A 2 24.22 4.19 64.47
C SER A 2 24.76 3.46 63.25
N PHE A 3 23.91 2.62 62.67
CA PHE A 3 24.11 2.09 61.34
C PHE A 3 23.65 3.17 60.35
N LEU A 4 24.28 3.24 59.17
CA LEU A 4 23.99 4.16 58.05
C LEU A 4 24.79 5.49 58.03
N LYS A 5 26.12 5.42 58.03
CA LYS A 5 26.93 6.48 57.39
C LYS A 5 27.70 5.89 56.20
N SER A 6 27.38 6.41 55.01
CA SER A 6 28.20 6.38 53.79
C SER A 6 28.10 5.18 52.82
N ALA A 7 27.09 4.31 52.88
CA ALA A 7 26.92 3.25 51.87
C ALA A 7 26.10 3.65 50.61
N PHE A 8 25.44 4.83 50.61
CA PHE A 8 24.54 5.27 49.53
C PHE A 8 24.93 6.60 48.88
N SER A 9 26.21 7.00 48.90
CA SER A 9 26.64 8.12 48.08
C SER A 9 26.99 7.63 46.67
N VAL A 10 26.00 7.64 45.78
CA VAL A 10 26.24 7.42 44.35
C VAL A 10 27.16 8.53 43.86
N LYS A 11 28.39 8.18 43.47
CA LYS A 11 29.33 9.13 42.88
C LYS A 11 28.62 9.78 41.67
N LYS A 12 28.46 11.10 41.69
CA LYS A 12 27.83 11.84 40.58
C LYS A 12 28.55 11.45 39.28
N ALA A 13 27.87 10.72 38.40
CA ALA A 13 28.41 10.40 37.09
C ALA A 13 28.68 11.73 36.36
N LYS A 14 29.82 11.84 35.67
CA LYS A 14 30.10 13.02 34.83
C LYS A 14 28.90 13.24 33.90
N PRO A 15 28.44 14.49 33.70
CA PRO A 15 27.33 14.77 32.81
C PRO A 15 27.56 14.06 31.48
N ARG A 16 26.68 13.11 31.16
CA ARG A 16 26.72 12.43 29.87
C ARG A 16 26.36 13.50 28.86
N ARG A 17 27.34 14.01 28.11
CA ARG A 17 27.08 14.90 26.97
C ARG A 17 26.25 14.09 25.98
N GLN A 18 24.94 14.15 26.10
CA GLN A 18 24.06 13.72 25.03
C GLN A 18 24.37 14.66 23.87
N VAL A 19 24.74 14.09 22.72
CA VAL A 19 24.87 14.84 21.48
C VAL A 19 23.45 15.18 21.05
N SER A 20 22.85 16.18 21.67
CA SER A 20 21.63 16.79 21.16
C SER A 20 21.97 17.40 19.81
N ARG A 21 21.21 17.09 18.76
CA ARG A 21 21.42 17.67 17.41
C ARG A 21 21.38 19.21 17.42
N SER A 22 20.89 19.82 18.49
CA SER A 22 20.96 21.26 18.74
C SER A 22 22.37 21.83 18.88
N SER A 23 23.42 21.02 19.09
CA SER A 23 24.81 21.49 19.11
C SER A 23 25.48 21.51 17.73
N LEU A 24 24.82 21.02 16.68
CA LEU A 24 25.32 21.15 15.31
C LEU A 24 25.06 22.59 14.85
N LYS A 25 26.13 23.37 14.68
CA LYS A 25 26.08 24.66 13.98
C LYS A 25 25.95 24.39 12.49
N LEU A 26 24.77 23.96 12.07
CA LEU A 26 24.43 23.84 10.65
C LEU A 26 24.21 25.25 10.12
N SER A 27 24.78 25.53 8.95
CA SER A 27 24.46 26.74 8.20
C SER A 27 22.97 26.77 7.86
N ALA A 28 22.40 27.96 7.65
CA ALA A 28 20.98 28.08 7.31
C ALA A 28 20.61 27.18 6.12
N ASP A 29 21.48 27.08 5.12
CA ASP A 29 21.28 26.23 3.95
C ASP A 29 21.29 24.73 4.26
N GLU A 30 22.14 24.28 5.19
CA GLU A 30 22.15 22.89 5.66
C GLU A 30 20.91 22.57 6.49
N LEU A 31 20.46 23.51 7.33
CA LEU A 31 19.19 23.39 8.05
C LEU A 31 18.02 23.34 7.08
N TYR A 32 18.00 24.20 6.05
CA TYR A 32 16.97 24.15 5.02
C TYR A 32 17.00 22.81 4.30
N ARG A 33 18.15 22.28 3.90
CA ARG A 33 18.22 20.96 3.23
C ARG A 33 17.73 19.81 4.12
N ASP A 34 18.13 19.82 5.39
CA ASP A 34 17.77 18.75 6.33
C ASP A 34 16.32 18.85 6.81
N LEU A 35 15.80 20.07 6.95
CA LEU A 35 14.46 20.32 7.47
C LEU A 35 13.43 20.55 6.37
N ASN A 36 13.81 20.73 5.08
CA ASN A 36 12.86 21.04 4.00
C ASN A 36 11.84 19.91 3.93
N PRO A 37 10.64 20.08 4.50
CA PRO A 37 9.63 19.06 4.39
C PRO A 37 9.16 19.25 2.95
N LYS A 38 9.53 18.33 2.07
CA LYS A 38 8.91 18.27 0.75
C LYS A 38 7.47 17.82 0.99
N TYR A 39 6.62 18.77 1.37
CA TYR A 39 5.18 18.56 1.59
C TYR A 39 4.46 18.11 0.32
N ASP A 40 5.16 18.14 -0.81
CA ASP A 40 4.71 17.69 -2.12
C ASP A 40 4.63 16.16 -2.23
N VAL A 41 5.36 15.42 -1.39
CA VAL A 41 5.42 13.95 -1.45
C VAL A 41 5.23 13.38 -0.06
N ILE A 42 4.11 12.69 0.15
CA ILE A 42 3.86 11.92 1.37
C ILE A 42 4.41 10.51 1.14
N ASP A 43 5.54 10.19 1.77
CA ASP A 43 6.15 8.86 1.73
C ASP A 43 6.10 8.17 3.10
N ILE A 44 5.86 6.86 3.08
CA ILE A 44 5.87 5.98 4.25
C ILE A 44 6.89 4.86 3.98
N LYS A 45 7.86 4.72 4.88
CA LYS A 45 8.75 3.56 4.89
C LYS A 45 8.23 2.53 5.89
N LEU A 46 7.74 1.39 5.38
CA LEU A 46 7.29 0.27 6.20
C LEU A 46 8.25 -0.91 6.01
N ALA A 47 9.02 -1.23 7.06
CA ALA A 47 10.13 -2.17 7.00
C ALA A 47 11.11 -1.83 5.87
N ASP A 48 11.20 -2.70 4.85
CA ASP A 48 12.08 -2.53 3.69
C ASP A 48 11.35 -1.93 2.48
N LYS A 49 10.04 -1.69 2.58
CA LYS A 49 9.23 -1.15 1.48
C LYS A 49 9.00 0.35 1.63
N ARG A 50 9.12 1.11 0.54
CA ARG A 50 8.74 2.52 0.47
C ARG A 50 7.43 2.68 -0.30
N ILE A 51 6.50 3.43 0.28
CA ILE A 51 5.18 3.70 -0.30
C ILE A 51 5.01 5.21 -0.40
N VAL A 52 4.66 5.72 -1.59
CA VAL A 52 4.43 7.14 -1.87
C VAL A 52 2.97 7.36 -2.22
N PHE A 53 2.35 8.36 -1.61
CA PHE A 53 1.01 8.80 -1.95
C PHE A 53 1.03 9.65 -3.22
N ASP A 54 0.26 9.23 -4.21
CA ASP A 54 -0.05 10.00 -5.39
C ASP A 54 -1.16 11.00 -5.06
N THR A 55 -0.78 12.29 -4.99
CA THR A 55 -1.68 13.41 -4.67
C THR A 55 -2.69 13.71 -5.77
N GLU A 56 -2.43 13.32 -7.02
CA GLU A 56 -3.34 13.54 -8.15
C GLU A 56 -4.43 12.46 -8.19
N ASN A 57 -4.04 11.20 -7.99
CA ASN A 57 -4.96 10.06 -8.09
C ASN A 57 -5.55 9.64 -6.73
N GLY A 58 -4.95 10.05 -5.62
CA GLY A 58 -5.42 9.76 -4.26
C GLY A 58 -5.14 8.33 -3.79
N TYR A 59 -4.10 7.67 -4.32
CA TYR A 59 -3.74 6.28 -4.00
C TYR A 59 -2.30 6.15 -3.52
N TRP A 60 -2.00 5.06 -2.82
CA TRP A 60 -0.65 4.73 -2.35
C TRP A 60 0.07 3.82 -3.36
N ASN A 61 1.27 4.22 -3.79
CA ASN A 61 2.09 3.51 -4.76
C ASN A 61 3.38 3.01 -4.09
N THR A 62 3.76 1.75 -4.28
CA THR A 62 5.07 1.25 -3.83
C THR A 62 6.18 1.73 -4.78
N VAL A 63 7.24 2.33 -4.24
CA VAL A 63 8.37 2.91 -4.99
C VAL A 63 9.40 1.86 -5.39
N ASP A 64 9.45 0.73 -4.68
CA ASP A 64 10.43 -0.31 -4.96
C ASP A 64 10.04 -1.02 -6.27
N ALA A 65 10.85 -0.77 -7.31
CA ALA A 65 10.62 -1.09 -8.71
C ALA A 65 10.48 -2.60 -9.03
N GLU A 66 10.60 -3.48 -8.03
CA GLU A 66 10.34 -4.92 -8.17
C GLU A 66 8.92 -5.32 -7.74
N SER A 67 8.18 -4.40 -7.09
CA SER A 67 6.78 -4.57 -6.70
C SER A 67 5.84 -3.74 -7.59
N LEU A 68 6.21 -3.53 -8.86
CA LEU A 68 5.46 -2.72 -9.84
C LEU A 68 4.05 -3.26 -10.17
N GLY A 69 3.62 -4.37 -9.57
CA GLY A 69 2.34 -5.03 -9.86
C GLY A 69 1.28 -4.96 -8.76
N GLU A 70 1.60 -4.56 -7.52
CA GLU A 70 0.73 -4.89 -6.39
C GLU A 70 -0.20 -3.76 -5.92
N THR A 71 0.20 -2.48 -6.03
CA THR A 71 -0.60 -1.36 -5.49
C THR A 71 -1.39 -0.54 -6.51
N ILE A 72 -0.94 -0.43 -7.77
CA ILE A 72 -1.70 0.23 -8.86
C ILE A 72 -2.93 -0.60 -9.29
N SER A 73 -3.00 -1.85 -8.85
CA SER A 73 -3.85 -2.84 -9.49
C SER A 73 -5.02 -3.33 -8.65
N SER A 74 -5.08 -3.23 -7.32
CA SER A 74 -6.12 -3.96 -6.57
C SER A 74 -7.54 -3.52 -6.94
N ARG A 75 -7.85 -2.23 -6.87
CA ARG A 75 -9.19 -1.71 -7.20
C ARG A 75 -9.52 -1.76 -8.69
N SER A 76 -8.53 -1.49 -9.55
CA SER A 76 -8.70 -1.56 -11.01
C SER A 76 -8.85 -3.02 -11.48
N VAL A 77 -8.08 -3.95 -10.92
CA VAL A 77 -8.20 -5.40 -11.13
C VAL A 77 -9.50 -5.92 -10.56
N GLU A 78 -9.95 -5.45 -9.40
CA GLU A 78 -11.26 -5.82 -8.86
C GLU A 78 -12.39 -5.40 -9.81
N LYS A 79 -12.34 -4.18 -10.38
CA LYS A 79 -13.30 -3.75 -11.40
C LYS A 79 -13.23 -4.62 -12.65
N ILE A 80 -12.03 -4.90 -13.15
CA ILE A 80 -11.82 -5.75 -14.33
C ILE A 80 -12.31 -7.18 -14.07
N ARG A 81 -12.03 -7.75 -12.90
CA ARG A 81 -12.50 -9.08 -12.49
C ARG A 81 -14.03 -9.16 -12.46
N LYS A 82 -14.69 -8.16 -11.87
CA LYS A 82 -16.16 -8.07 -11.88
C LYS A 82 -16.72 -8.02 -13.30
N GLN A 83 -16.07 -7.28 -14.20
CA GLN A 83 -16.52 -7.17 -15.58
C GLN A 83 -16.31 -8.48 -16.35
N ILE A 84 -15.22 -9.21 -16.10
CA ILE A 84 -15.00 -10.55 -16.65
C ILE A 84 -16.08 -11.52 -16.15
N GLU A 85 -16.41 -11.47 -14.86
CA GLU A 85 -17.45 -12.32 -14.26
C GLU A 85 -18.83 -12.07 -14.91
N ILE A 86 -19.24 -10.80 -15.04
CA ILE A 86 -20.48 -10.42 -15.72
C ILE A 86 -20.51 -10.92 -17.16
N LEU A 87 -19.43 -10.69 -17.93
CA LEU A 87 -19.35 -11.13 -19.32
C LEU A 87 -19.39 -12.65 -19.46
N GLN A 88 -18.81 -13.37 -18.49
CA GLN A 88 -18.81 -14.82 -18.48
C GLN A 88 -20.19 -15.39 -18.16
N GLU A 89 -20.93 -14.77 -17.23
CA GLU A 89 -22.34 -15.10 -16.96
C GLU A 89 -23.22 -14.85 -18.19
N GLU A 90 -23.10 -13.69 -18.84
CA GLU A 90 -23.81 -13.37 -20.07
C GLU A 90 -23.50 -14.39 -21.17
N ASN A 91 -22.23 -14.76 -21.35
CA ASN A 91 -21.81 -15.75 -22.34
C ASN A 91 -22.45 -17.12 -22.07
N ASN A 92 -22.49 -17.56 -20.80
CA ASN A 92 -23.11 -18.82 -20.41
C ASN A 92 -24.63 -18.81 -20.68
N VAL A 93 -25.32 -17.71 -20.34
CA VAL A 93 -26.75 -17.54 -20.62
C VAL A 93 -27.01 -17.57 -22.13
N LEU A 94 -26.18 -16.90 -22.93
CA LEU A 94 -26.31 -16.90 -24.39
C LEU A 94 -26.13 -18.30 -24.97
N LYS A 95 -25.13 -19.06 -24.50
CA LYS A 95 -24.92 -20.45 -24.92
C LYS A 95 -26.15 -21.34 -24.66
N LEU A 96 -26.70 -21.28 -23.45
CA LEU A 96 -27.91 -22.04 -23.09
C LEU A 96 -29.10 -21.67 -23.98
N LYS A 97 -29.30 -20.37 -24.26
CA LYS A 97 -30.35 -19.92 -25.18
C LYS A 97 -30.17 -20.51 -26.57
N VAL A 98 -28.95 -20.52 -27.10
CA VAL A 98 -28.65 -21.09 -28.42
C VAL A 98 -28.91 -22.60 -28.43
N GLU A 99 -28.45 -23.34 -27.43
CA GLU A 99 -28.70 -24.80 -27.32
C GLU A 99 -30.19 -25.13 -27.25
N MET A 100 -30.95 -24.35 -26.47
CA MET A 100 -32.40 -24.53 -26.38
C MET A 100 -33.09 -24.24 -27.72
N LEU A 101 -32.72 -23.16 -28.40
CA LEU A 101 -33.28 -22.83 -29.71
C LEU A 101 -32.92 -23.89 -30.76
N LEU A 102 -31.70 -24.42 -30.74
CA LEU A 102 -31.31 -25.52 -31.63
C LEU A 102 -32.13 -26.78 -31.36
N SER A 103 -32.39 -27.10 -30.08
CA SER A 103 -33.22 -28.23 -29.68
C SER A 103 -34.67 -28.07 -30.17
N LEU A 104 -35.26 -26.89 -29.98
CA LEU A 104 -36.61 -26.58 -30.47
C LEU A 104 -36.71 -26.64 -31.99
N VAL A 105 -35.69 -26.17 -32.71
CA VAL A 105 -35.65 -26.27 -34.18
C VAL A 105 -35.55 -27.73 -34.60
N ALA A 106 -34.69 -28.52 -33.98
CA ALA A 106 -34.55 -29.95 -34.28
C ALA A 106 -35.87 -30.71 -34.04
N GLU A 107 -36.57 -30.43 -32.94
CA GLU A 107 -37.89 -30.98 -32.64
C GLU A 107 -38.92 -30.59 -33.70
N SER A 108 -38.95 -29.31 -34.10
CA SER A 108 -39.86 -28.83 -35.16
C SER A 108 -39.59 -29.44 -36.54
N ILE A 109 -38.35 -29.85 -36.81
CA ILE A 109 -37.97 -30.54 -38.04
C ILE A 109 -38.40 -32.01 -37.96
N ALA A 110 -38.22 -32.66 -36.80
CA ALA A 110 -38.63 -34.04 -36.57
C ALA A 110 -40.17 -34.20 -36.62
N GLU A 111 -40.94 -33.24 -36.10
CA GLU A 111 -42.41 -33.26 -36.18
C GLU A 111 -42.93 -33.11 -37.61
N LYS A 112 -42.14 -32.50 -38.51
CA LYS A 112 -42.51 -32.25 -39.90
C LYS A 112 -42.03 -33.33 -40.87
N SER A 113 -41.14 -34.24 -40.46
CA SER A 113 -40.64 -35.36 -41.27
C SER A 113 -41.51 -36.60 -41.09
#